data_AF-A0A0H2ZAF4-F1
#
_entry.id   AF-A0A0H2ZAF4-F1
#
_cell.length_a   1.000
_cell.length_b   1.000
_cell.length_c   1.000
_cell.angle_alpha   90.00
_cell.angle_beta   90.00
_cell.angle_gamma   90.00
#
_symmetry.space_group_name_H-M   'P 1'
#
loop_
_entity.id
_entity.type
_entity.pdbx_description
1 polymer ?
#
loop_
_entity_poly.entity_id
_entity_poly.type
_entity_poly.pdbx_seq_one_letter_code
_entity_poly.pdbx_strand_id
1 'polypeptide(L)'
;MCGITGWTDWSRDLGEQRSILERMTRTLAPRGPDAEGLWLSRHALLGHRRLAIIDLENGAQPMLAEAGGRVALTYSGEVYNFRELRAELETLGQVFRTRSDTEVVLRAYLQWGEASFARLRGIYGFALWDEREQSLWLVRDRFGVKPLYYYPTAGGVLFASEPKAIFANPEANPVLDASGIAELFALTTAPTPGHGLYKGLRQVRPGQALRFDRNGVRELVYWALRAERHEEGAEDSAERAGQLLREAVAEQLVADVPLGSLLSGGLDSSAISAFAVAALDGDARRLPTFSVDFPGEGRGFVPTPWQSSWDEPYAQLAANFLGTPHRTVLVAPEEVLEQDEAVLQARDLPGWGELDASLYLLFRQVREHTTVALSGESADEVFGGYPFFHDPSALAHDGFPWLAGKSGPWQLLRREVAERVAAPEYIRARYREALAEVPRLDGEDAAQRRQREVAYLALSRWLPAMLERKDRMSMAVGLEVRVPFCDHRLVEYVWNLPWALKSVAGESKSLLRRALRGHLPQAILERRKSGFPANPDPRYLALLRERVGRLLADGRSPLFELVDAGRVRQALEQGTPLPSPRASASPTAGLAYLLNLDRWLTRHGVDISL
;
A
#
# COMPACT_ATOMS: atom_id res chain seq x y z
N MET A 1 6.53 9.40 -7.02
CA MET A 1 7.53 8.34 -6.98
C MET A 1 7.83 7.70 -8.32
N CYS A 2 8.94 7.00 -8.39
CA CYS A 2 9.44 6.41 -9.61
C CYS A 2 8.85 5.01 -9.88
N GLY A 3 9.02 4.50 -11.11
CA GLY A 3 8.90 3.09 -11.45
C GLY A 3 10.26 2.46 -11.63
N ILE A 4 10.44 1.24 -11.14
CA ILE A 4 11.68 0.48 -11.30
C ILE A 4 11.41 -0.89 -11.91
N THR A 5 12.32 -1.35 -12.74
CA THR A 5 12.26 -2.68 -13.35
C THR A 5 13.65 -3.15 -13.69
N GLY A 6 13.83 -4.45 -13.87
CA GLY A 6 15.08 -4.97 -14.40
C GLY A 6 15.10 -6.47 -14.56
N TRP A 7 16.23 -6.93 -15.07
CA TRP A 7 16.46 -8.31 -15.42
C TRP A 7 17.92 -8.66 -15.17
N THR A 8 18.15 -9.75 -14.46
CA THR A 8 19.48 -10.34 -14.27
C THR A 8 19.51 -11.77 -14.76
N ASP A 9 20.63 -12.14 -15.37
CA ASP A 9 20.88 -13.47 -15.91
C ASP A 9 22.39 -13.75 -15.90
N TRP A 10 22.79 -14.80 -15.18
CA TRP A 10 24.20 -15.18 -15.06
C TRP A 10 24.65 -16.20 -16.12
N SER A 11 23.71 -16.74 -16.89
CA SER A 11 23.92 -17.80 -17.88
C SER A 11 24.17 -17.26 -19.29
N ARG A 12 23.72 -16.04 -19.60
CA ARG A 12 23.88 -15.40 -20.91
C ARG A 12 24.21 -13.92 -20.80
N ASP A 13 24.58 -13.34 -21.94
CA ASP A 13 24.80 -11.91 -22.09
C ASP A 13 23.47 -11.18 -22.37
N LEU A 14 23.18 -10.15 -21.58
CA LEU A 14 21.99 -9.32 -21.69
C LEU A 14 22.20 -8.02 -22.48
N GLY A 15 23.42 -7.73 -22.93
CA GLY A 15 23.79 -6.45 -23.56
C GLY A 15 22.93 -6.07 -24.77
N GLU A 16 22.42 -7.05 -25.51
CA GLU A 16 21.58 -6.85 -26.70
C GLU A 16 20.07 -6.78 -26.39
N GLN A 17 19.66 -7.00 -25.13
CA GLN A 17 18.25 -7.10 -24.73
C GLN A 17 17.60 -5.74 -24.38
N ARG A 18 18.17 -4.64 -24.90
CA ARG A 18 17.68 -3.27 -24.69
C ARG A 18 16.18 -3.13 -24.98
N SER A 19 15.72 -3.69 -26.09
CA SER A 19 14.32 -3.54 -26.54
C SER A 19 13.33 -4.17 -25.55
N ILE A 20 13.74 -5.23 -24.83
CA ILE A 20 12.93 -5.86 -23.79
C ILE A 20 12.85 -4.92 -22.59
N LEU A 21 14.00 -4.43 -22.11
CA LEU A 21 14.06 -3.50 -20.98
C LEU A 21 13.25 -2.21 -21.24
N GLU A 22 13.29 -1.68 -22.46
CA GLU A 22 12.47 -0.54 -22.89
C GLU A 22 10.97 -0.83 -22.77
N ARG A 23 10.51 -2.00 -23.20
CA ARG A 23 9.10 -2.40 -23.04
C ARG A 23 8.71 -2.48 -21.57
N MET A 24 9.52 -3.15 -20.76
CA MET A 24 9.29 -3.26 -19.30
C MET A 24 9.18 -1.87 -18.67
N THR A 25 10.14 -0.98 -18.97
CA THR A 25 10.23 0.37 -18.39
C THR A 25 9.06 1.25 -18.82
N ARG A 26 8.63 1.16 -20.08
CA ARG A 26 7.52 1.96 -20.62
C ARG A 26 6.18 1.67 -19.94
N THR A 27 5.95 0.43 -19.48
CA THR A 27 4.73 0.08 -18.74
C THR A 27 4.56 0.91 -17.45
N LEU A 28 5.66 1.42 -16.90
CA LEU A 28 5.73 2.17 -15.65
C LEU A 28 5.67 3.70 -15.87
N ALA A 29 5.42 4.17 -17.09
CA ALA A 29 5.39 5.60 -17.40
C ALA A 29 4.41 6.42 -16.53
N PRO A 30 3.20 5.94 -16.17
CA PRO A 30 2.26 6.73 -15.37
C PRO A 30 2.81 7.13 -13.99
N ARG A 31 3.62 6.25 -13.38
CA ARG A 31 4.22 6.53 -12.07
C ARG A 31 5.39 7.48 -12.14
N GLY A 32 6.23 7.37 -13.16
CA GLY A 32 7.36 8.28 -13.39
C GLY A 32 7.26 9.00 -14.74
N PRO A 33 6.44 10.07 -14.83
CA PRO A 33 6.21 10.78 -16.09
C PRO A 33 7.38 11.69 -16.51
N ASP A 34 8.23 12.12 -15.58
CA ASP A 34 9.17 13.24 -15.81
C ASP A 34 10.45 12.82 -16.54
N ALA A 35 10.92 11.59 -16.33
CA ALA A 35 12.14 11.09 -16.98
C ALA A 35 12.14 9.56 -17.13
N GLU A 36 13.03 9.08 -17.99
CA GLU A 36 13.32 7.67 -18.22
C GLU A 36 14.82 7.44 -18.22
N GLY A 37 15.26 6.29 -17.72
CA GLY A 37 16.65 5.90 -17.79
C GLY A 37 16.82 4.39 -17.83
N LEU A 38 17.85 3.96 -18.54
CA LEU A 38 18.20 2.57 -18.77
C LEU A 38 19.70 2.38 -18.50
N TRP A 39 20.05 1.34 -17.79
CA TRP A 39 21.43 0.90 -17.62
C TRP A 39 21.56 -0.56 -18.02
N LEU A 40 22.58 -0.86 -18.81
CA LEU A 40 22.81 -2.18 -19.38
C LEU A 40 24.22 -2.65 -19.03
N SER A 41 24.32 -3.91 -18.66
CA SER A 41 25.57 -4.65 -18.50
C SER A 41 25.39 -6.08 -19.02
N ARG A 42 26.47 -6.85 -18.99
CA ARG A 42 26.47 -8.25 -19.43
C ARG A 42 25.45 -9.11 -18.67
N HIS A 43 25.29 -8.91 -17.36
CA HIS A 43 24.51 -9.80 -16.49
C HIS A 43 23.32 -9.11 -15.82
N ALA A 44 23.17 -7.80 -15.98
CA ALA A 44 22.12 -7.03 -15.35
C ALA A 44 21.67 -5.85 -16.20
N LEU A 45 20.36 -5.67 -16.24
CA LEU A 45 19.65 -4.58 -16.88
C LEU A 45 18.77 -3.87 -15.84
N LEU A 46 18.86 -2.55 -15.76
CA LEU A 46 18.06 -1.74 -14.84
C LEU A 46 17.32 -0.66 -15.63
N GLY A 47 16.01 -0.58 -15.43
CA GLY A 47 15.12 0.42 -16.01
C GLY A 47 14.51 1.31 -14.93
N HIS A 48 14.27 2.56 -15.26
CA HIS A 48 13.75 3.57 -14.35
C HIS A 48 12.79 4.53 -15.05
N ARG A 49 11.69 4.86 -14.38
CA ARG A 49 10.76 5.94 -14.71
C ARG A 49 10.72 6.91 -13.55
N ARG A 50 11.05 8.18 -13.76
CA ARG A 50 11.24 9.14 -12.67
C ARG A 50 10.01 10.02 -12.46
N LEU A 51 9.61 10.19 -11.19
CA LEU A 51 8.86 11.38 -10.74
C LEU A 51 9.84 12.23 -9.95
N ALA A 52 10.15 13.43 -10.43
CA ALA A 52 11.17 14.30 -9.87
C ALA A 52 10.60 15.07 -8.68
N ILE A 53 11.10 14.77 -7.47
CA ILE A 53 10.65 15.42 -6.21
C ILE A 53 11.80 16.13 -5.51
N ILE A 54 12.99 15.51 -5.46
CA ILE A 54 14.22 16.09 -4.91
C ILE A 54 15.28 16.09 -6.01
N ASP A 55 16.03 17.19 -6.08
CA ASP A 55 17.13 17.41 -7.03
C ASP A 55 16.68 17.15 -8.47
N LEU A 56 15.76 18.00 -8.94
CA LEU A 56 15.05 17.83 -10.21
C LEU A 56 16.01 17.67 -11.40
N GLU A 57 17.20 18.29 -11.34
CA GLU A 57 18.18 18.29 -12.42
C GLU A 57 19.13 17.08 -12.38
N ASN A 58 19.63 16.71 -11.19
CA ASN A 58 20.75 15.76 -11.09
C ASN A 58 20.37 14.36 -10.57
N GLY A 59 19.12 14.17 -10.13
CA GLY A 59 18.61 12.89 -9.61
C GLY A 59 18.28 11.83 -10.66
N ALA A 60 18.97 11.81 -11.81
CA ALA A 60 18.73 10.83 -12.88
C ALA A 60 19.11 9.41 -12.43
N GLN A 61 18.34 8.41 -12.90
CA GLN A 61 18.50 7.02 -12.52
C GLN A 61 18.32 6.08 -13.73
N PRO A 62 18.93 4.88 -13.78
CA PRO A 62 19.75 4.26 -12.72
C PRO A 62 21.02 5.04 -12.37
N MET A 63 21.28 5.21 -11.07
CA MET A 63 22.41 5.97 -10.56
C MET A 63 23.64 5.06 -10.41
N LEU A 64 24.81 5.58 -10.77
CA LEU A 64 26.06 4.81 -10.84
C LEU A 64 27.12 5.35 -9.87
N ALA A 65 27.88 4.43 -9.28
CA ALA A 65 29.09 4.76 -8.54
C ALA A 65 30.24 3.80 -8.89
N GLU A 66 31.45 4.35 -8.93
CA GLU A 66 32.70 3.62 -9.16
C GLU A 66 33.35 3.29 -7.81
N ALA A 67 33.64 2.02 -7.55
CA ALA A 67 34.25 1.55 -6.30
C ALA A 67 35.14 0.31 -6.50
N GLY A 68 36.06 0.36 -7.47
CA GLY A 68 36.83 -0.83 -7.94
C GLY A 68 36.03 -1.73 -8.90
N GLY A 69 34.84 -1.27 -9.28
CA GLY A 69 33.85 -1.86 -10.19
C GLY A 69 32.60 -0.98 -10.11
N ARG A 70 31.66 -1.14 -11.06
CA ARG A 70 30.44 -0.30 -11.06
C ARG A 70 29.38 -0.88 -10.16
N VAL A 71 28.76 0.00 -9.38
CA VAL A 71 27.54 -0.28 -8.64
C VAL A 71 26.42 0.57 -9.22
N ALA A 72 25.32 -0.06 -9.60
CA ALA A 72 24.17 0.59 -10.24
C ALA A 72 22.91 0.43 -9.39
N LEU A 73 22.20 1.53 -9.17
CA LEU A 73 21.00 1.59 -8.33
C LEU A 73 19.81 2.13 -9.13
N THR A 74 18.68 1.43 -9.08
CA THR A 74 17.38 1.98 -9.48
C THR A 74 16.44 1.96 -8.28
N TYR A 75 15.82 3.11 -7.98
CA TYR A 75 15.20 3.38 -6.69
C TYR A 75 13.82 4.03 -6.86
N SER A 76 12.83 3.47 -6.17
CA SER A 76 11.47 4.00 -6.07
C SER A 76 11.22 4.26 -4.58
N GLY A 77 11.38 5.50 -4.13
CA GLY A 77 11.27 5.79 -2.70
C GLY A 77 11.56 7.24 -2.33
N GLU A 78 11.57 7.45 -1.03
CA GLU A 78 12.19 8.58 -0.35
C GLU A 78 12.84 8.09 0.96
N VAL A 79 14.09 8.50 1.22
CA VAL A 79 14.78 8.28 2.50
C VAL A 79 14.77 9.59 3.27
N TYR A 80 13.89 9.71 4.25
CA TYR A 80 13.66 10.95 4.97
C TYR A 80 14.84 11.41 5.84
N ASN A 81 15.69 10.47 6.28
CA ASN A 81 16.91 10.80 7.02
C ASN A 81 18.15 11.00 6.14
N PHE A 82 17.99 11.25 4.83
CA PHE A 82 19.12 11.36 3.90
C PHE A 82 20.12 12.47 4.27
N ARG A 83 19.66 13.58 4.89
CA ARG A 83 20.54 14.68 5.33
C ARG A 83 21.45 14.27 6.48
N GLU A 84 20.92 13.53 7.46
CA GLU A 84 21.67 12.97 8.58
C GLU A 84 22.70 11.96 8.08
N LEU A 85 22.26 11.01 7.24
CA LEU A 85 23.14 9.99 6.68
C LEU A 85 24.21 10.59 5.78
N ARG A 86 23.89 11.63 4.98
CA ARG A 86 24.87 12.35 4.17
C ARG A 86 25.96 12.96 5.04
N ALA A 87 25.59 13.69 6.09
CA ALA A 87 26.56 14.29 7.00
C ALA A 87 27.47 13.22 7.64
N GLU A 88 26.90 12.09 8.07
CA GLU A 88 27.71 10.98 8.59
C GLU A 88 28.66 10.41 7.52
N LEU A 89 28.16 10.13 6.32
CA LEU A 89 28.95 9.57 5.22
C LEU A 89 30.08 10.51 4.77
N GLU A 90 29.86 11.83 4.78
CA GLU A 90 30.90 12.84 4.50
C GLU A 90 32.04 12.75 5.53
N THR A 91 31.74 12.53 6.81
CA THR A 91 32.78 12.33 7.85
C THR A 91 33.57 11.03 7.65
N LEU A 92 32.98 10.04 6.97
CA LEU A 92 33.61 8.78 6.58
C LEU A 92 34.33 8.85 5.23
N GLY A 93 34.41 10.04 4.62
CA GLY A 93 35.15 10.30 3.38
C GLY A 93 34.36 10.02 2.10
N GLN A 94 33.04 9.79 2.17
CA GLN A 94 32.20 9.69 0.97
C GLN A 94 32.04 11.06 0.32
N VAL A 95 32.07 11.07 -1.02
CA VAL A 95 31.90 12.29 -1.82
C VAL A 95 30.60 12.19 -2.61
N PHE A 96 29.80 13.25 -2.55
CA PHE A 96 28.52 13.35 -3.25
C PHE A 96 28.61 14.27 -4.46
N ARG A 97 27.88 13.92 -5.52
CA ARG A 97 27.79 14.70 -6.77
C ARG A 97 26.43 15.35 -6.96
N THR A 98 25.43 14.88 -6.24
CA THR A 98 24.03 15.29 -6.31
C THR A 98 23.54 15.62 -4.90
N ARG A 99 22.36 16.25 -4.82
CA ARG A 99 21.59 16.47 -3.59
C ARG A 99 20.49 15.42 -3.39
N SER A 100 20.33 14.49 -4.33
CA SER A 100 19.35 13.41 -4.26
C SER A 100 19.61 12.48 -3.07
N ASP A 101 18.52 12.04 -2.43
CA ASP A 101 18.49 10.96 -1.45
C ASP A 101 18.97 9.62 -2.03
N THR A 102 18.75 9.39 -3.33
CA THR A 102 19.19 8.18 -4.05
C THR A 102 20.71 8.00 -3.97
N GLU A 103 21.49 9.08 -4.07
CA GLU A 103 22.95 8.99 -3.94
C GLU A 103 23.36 8.61 -2.52
N VAL A 104 22.61 9.06 -1.50
CA VAL A 104 22.84 8.67 -0.11
C VAL A 104 22.64 7.18 0.09
N VAL A 105 21.60 6.59 -0.51
CA VAL A 105 21.40 5.12 -0.49
C VAL A 105 22.58 4.40 -1.13
N LEU A 106 23.01 4.84 -2.32
CA LEU A 106 24.12 4.22 -3.03
C LEU A 106 25.45 4.31 -2.24
N ARG A 107 25.76 5.49 -1.69
CA ARG A 107 26.96 5.72 -0.88
C ARG A 107 26.92 4.97 0.45
N ALA A 108 25.75 4.89 1.09
CA ALA A 108 25.56 4.10 2.31
C ALA A 108 25.87 2.62 2.07
N TYR A 109 25.40 2.04 0.95
CA TYR A 109 25.76 0.67 0.58
C TYR A 109 27.26 0.51 0.31
N LEU A 110 27.90 1.44 -0.39
CA LEU A 110 29.35 1.37 -0.61
C LEU A 110 30.16 1.43 0.68
N GLN A 111 29.67 2.15 1.69
CA GLN A 111 30.35 2.33 2.97
C GLN A 111 30.08 1.19 3.97
N TRP A 112 28.85 0.70 4.04
CA TRP A 112 28.39 -0.22 5.09
C TRP A 112 27.84 -1.55 4.56
N GLY A 113 27.80 -1.75 3.24
CA GLY A 113 27.19 -2.93 2.63
C GLY A 113 25.72 -3.09 3.00
N GLU A 114 25.30 -4.33 3.25
CA GLU A 114 23.92 -4.66 3.66
C GLU A 114 23.50 -4.04 5.01
N ALA A 115 24.46 -3.70 5.88
CA ALA A 115 24.16 -3.04 7.15
C ALA A 115 23.56 -1.64 6.96
N SER A 116 23.74 -1.03 5.78
CA SER A 116 23.11 0.24 5.43
C SER A 116 21.58 0.18 5.44
N PHE A 117 20.97 -0.97 5.12
CA PHE A 117 19.51 -1.09 4.97
C PHE A 117 18.76 -0.77 6.27
N ALA A 118 19.30 -1.20 7.41
CA ALA A 118 18.73 -0.91 8.73
C ALA A 118 18.82 0.59 9.10
N ARG A 119 19.69 1.37 8.45
CA ARG A 119 19.90 2.80 8.76
C ARG A 119 18.97 3.74 7.98
N LEU A 120 18.36 3.25 6.90
CA LEU A 120 17.47 4.03 6.05
C LEU A 120 16.10 4.21 6.74
N ARG A 121 15.66 5.46 6.93
CA ARG A 121 14.30 5.79 7.39
C ARG A 121 13.50 6.34 6.22
N GLY A 122 12.47 5.63 5.79
CA GLY A 122 11.72 6.05 4.61
C GLY A 122 10.76 5.02 4.06
N ILE A 123 10.20 5.36 2.90
CA ILE A 123 9.37 4.47 2.09
C ILE A 123 10.13 4.19 0.81
N TYR A 124 10.44 2.93 0.49
CA TYR A 124 11.32 2.62 -0.64
C TYR A 124 11.20 1.17 -1.09
N GLY A 125 11.36 0.98 -2.39
CA GLY A 125 11.74 -0.27 -3.02
C GLY A 125 12.88 0.03 -3.98
N PHE A 126 13.98 -0.71 -3.91
CA PHE A 126 15.11 -0.49 -4.81
C PHE A 126 15.82 -1.76 -5.21
N ALA A 127 16.50 -1.67 -6.35
CA ALA A 127 17.36 -2.71 -6.88
C ALA A 127 18.77 -2.16 -7.06
N LEU A 128 19.75 -2.87 -6.52
CA LEU A 128 21.16 -2.51 -6.58
C LEU A 128 21.96 -3.66 -7.19
N TRP A 129 22.61 -3.42 -8.32
CA TRP A 129 23.54 -4.34 -8.93
C TRP A 129 24.98 -3.97 -8.58
N ASP A 130 25.73 -4.92 -8.05
CA ASP A 130 27.15 -4.76 -7.71
C ASP A 130 28.02 -5.60 -8.66
N GLU A 131 28.74 -4.97 -9.59
CA GLU A 131 29.61 -5.70 -10.54
C GLU A 131 30.79 -6.41 -9.84
N ARG A 132 31.20 -5.96 -8.66
CA ARG A 132 32.33 -6.55 -7.92
C ARG A 132 31.98 -7.92 -7.38
N GLU A 133 30.73 -8.07 -6.96
CA GLU A 133 30.17 -9.31 -6.44
C GLU A 133 29.35 -10.09 -7.47
N GLN A 134 29.04 -9.48 -8.62
CA GLN A 134 28.10 -10.00 -9.61
C GLN A 134 26.75 -10.38 -8.99
N SER A 135 26.25 -9.53 -8.10
CA SER A 135 25.03 -9.79 -7.32
C SER A 135 24.00 -8.66 -7.43
N LEU A 136 22.73 -9.03 -7.39
CA LEU A 136 21.59 -8.14 -7.33
C LEU A 136 21.00 -8.14 -5.92
N TRP A 137 20.84 -6.96 -5.34
CA TRP A 137 20.02 -6.74 -4.16
C TRP A 137 18.65 -6.20 -4.56
N LEU A 138 17.58 -6.79 -4.04
CA LEU A 138 16.23 -6.22 -4.02
C LEU A 138 15.87 -5.90 -2.58
N VAL A 139 15.61 -4.63 -2.26
CA VAL A 139 15.39 -4.18 -0.89
C VAL A 139 14.07 -3.43 -0.80
N ARG A 140 13.24 -3.77 0.18
CA ARG A 140 11.92 -3.16 0.40
C ARG A 140 11.80 -2.62 1.80
N ASP A 141 11.16 -1.46 1.96
CA ASP A 141 10.97 -0.77 3.22
C ASP A 141 10.23 -1.59 4.29
N ARG A 142 10.30 -1.15 5.54
CA ARG A 142 9.84 -1.85 6.74
C ARG A 142 8.37 -2.26 6.70
N PHE A 143 7.51 -1.45 6.08
CA PHE A 143 6.07 -1.71 5.98
C PHE A 143 5.64 -2.11 4.57
N GLY A 144 6.59 -2.16 3.63
CA GLY A 144 6.31 -2.45 2.23
C GLY A 144 5.41 -1.41 1.58
N VAL A 145 5.52 -0.14 1.99
CA VAL A 145 4.76 0.97 1.40
C VAL A 145 4.96 0.98 -0.11
N LYS A 146 6.19 0.68 -0.56
CA LYS A 146 6.53 0.64 -1.98
C LYS A 146 6.55 -0.79 -2.50
N PRO A 147 5.80 -1.10 -3.57
CA PRO A 147 5.73 -2.44 -4.11
C PRO A 147 7.06 -2.83 -4.75
N LEU A 148 7.49 -4.07 -4.54
CA LEU A 148 8.65 -4.67 -5.20
C LEU A 148 8.41 -6.16 -5.42
N TYR A 149 8.21 -6.50 -6.68
CA TYR A 149 7.93 -7.84 -7.17
C TYR A 149 9.16 -8.45 -7.84
N TYR A 150 9.26 -9.77 -7.80
CA TYR A 150 10.28 -10.51 -8.53
C TYR A 150 9.72 -11.83 -9.08
N TYR A 151 10.35 -12.32 -10.15
CA TYR A 151 9.98 -13.55 -10.84
C TYR A 151 11.27 -14.30 -11.23
N PRO A 152 11.57 -15.44 -10.57
CA PRO A 152 12.72 -16.26 -10.93
C PRO A 152 12.61 -16.77 -12.37
N THR A 153 13.71 -16.70 -13.12
CA THR A 153 13.84 -17.32 -14.45
C THR A 153 14.86 -18.46 -14.40
N ALA A 154 15.06 -19.17 -15.50
CA ALA A 154 16.03 -20.27 -15.53
C ALA A 154 17.47 -19.81 -15.28
N GLY A 155 17.83 -18.60 -15.74
CA GLY A 155 19.19 -18.04 -15.65
C GLY A 155 19.37 -16.94 -14.61
N GLY A 156 18.29 -16.44 -14.00
CA GLY A 156 18.35 -15.42 -12.96
C GLY A 156 16.99 -14.95 -12.48
N VAL A 157 16.73 -13.63 -12.52
CA VAL A 157 15.52 -13.05 -11.95
C VAL A 157 15.09 -11.76 -12.67
N LEU A 158 13.78 -11.62 -12.88
CA LEU A 158 13.11 -10.38 -13.26
C LEU A 158 12.59 -9.69 -12.00
N PHE A 159 12.60 -8.36 -11.97
CA PHE A 159 11.99 -7.61 -10.89
C PHE A 159 11.32 -6.34 -11.41
N ALA A 160 10.31 -5.86 -10.69
CA ALA A 160 9.70 -4.56 -10.93
C ALA A 160 8.89 -4.06 -9.75
N SER A 161 8.60 -2.75 -9.73
CA SER A 161 7.61 -2.17 -8.82
C SER A 161 6.17 -2.52 -9.18
N GLU A 162 5.93 -3.25 -10.29
CA GLU A 162 4.60 -3.58 -10.80
C GLU A 162 4.63 -4.87 -11.64
N PRO A 163 3.67 -5.80 -11.46
CA PRO A 163 3.66 -7.07 -12.21
C PRO A 163 3.65 -6.90 -13.73
N LYS A 164 2.96 -5.87 -14.25
CA LYS A 164 2.88 -5.63 -15.71
C LYS A 164 4.25 -5.43 -16.38
N ALA A 165 5.23 -4.89 -15.65
CA ALA A 165 6.58 -4.70 -16.18
C ALA A 165 7.34 -6.02 -16.25
N ILE A 166 7.11 -6.95 -15.32
CA ILE A 166 7.67 -8.31 -15.38
C ILE A 166 7.09 -9.05 -16.59
N PHE A 167 5.77 -9.01 -16.79
CA PHE A 167 5.11 -9.69 -17.92
C PHE A 167 5.34 -9.04 -19.29
N ALA A 168 5.97 -7.86 -19.35
CA ALA A 168 6.47 -7.31 -20.61
C ALA A 168 7.75 -8.03 -21.11
N ASN A 169 8.37 -8.86 -20.26
CA ASN A 169 9.45 -9.76 -20.61
C ASN A 169 8.88 -11.13 -21.05
N PRO A 170 9.31 -11.70 -22.20
CA PRO A 170 8.79 -12.96 -22.72
C PRO A 170 9.10 -14.20 -21.85
N GLU A 171 9.97 -14.11 -20.84
CA GLU A 171 10.26 -15.22 -19.92
C GLU A 171 9.25 -15.34 -18.77
N ALA A 172 8.33 -14.38 -18.63
CA ALA A 172 7.29 -14.41 -17.61
C ALA A 172 5.92 -14.48 -18.26
N ASN A 173 5.10 -15.42 -17.78
CA ASN A 173 3.73 -15.61 -18.27
C ASN A 173 2.74 -15.42 -17.11
N PRO A 174 1.62 -14.70 -17.32
CA PRO A 174 0.60 -14.47 -16.30
C PRO A 174 -0.26 -15.72 -16.12
N VAL A 175 0.24 -16.71 -15.38
CA VAL A 175 -0.49 -17.96 -15.07
C VAL A 175 -1.10 -17.87 -13.67
N LEU A 176 -2.39 -18.15 -13.56
CA LEU A 176 -3.12 -18.23 -12.31
C LEU A 176 -3.33 -19.69 -11.90
N ASP A 177 -2.74 -20.11 -10.78
CA ASP A 177 -2.92 -21.45 -10.22
C ASP A 177 -3.89 -21.45 -9.02
N ALA A 178 -4.14 -22.62 -8.43
CA ALA A 178 -5.02 -22.76 -7.27
C ALA A 178 -4.65 -21.82 -6.10
N SER A 179 -3.35 -21.56 -5.89
CA SER A 179 -2.89 -20.66 -4.83
C SER A 179 -3.20 -19.20 -5.16
N GLY A 180 -3.01 -18.79 -6.42
CA GLY A 180 -3.39 -17.48 -6.90
C GLY A 180 -4.89 -17.24 -6.80
N ILE A 181 -5.71 -18.24 -7.17
CA ILE A 181 -7.17 -18.17 -7.02
C ILE A 181 -7.54 -18.05 -5.53
N ALA A 182 -6.86 -18.77 -4.64
CA ALA A 182 -7.08 -18.66 -3.20
C ALA A 182 -6.75 -17.26 -2.67
N GLU A 183 -5.62 -16.66 -3.04
CA GLU A 183 -5.29 -15.27 -2.67
C GLU A 183 -6.37 -14.30 -3.18
N LEU A 184 -6.77 -14.45 -4.43
CA LEU A 184 -7.71 -13.57 -5.10
C LEU A 184 -9.11 -13.64 -4.49
N PHE A 185 -9.62 -14.84 -4.25
CA PHE A 185 -10.99 -15.04 -3.79
C PHE A 185 -11.08 -15.08 -2.27
N ALA A 186 -10.13 -15.70 -1.56
CA ALA A 186 -10.20 -15.99 -0.13
C ALA A 186 -9.54 -14.92 0.77
N LEU A 187 -8.50 -14.25 0.28
CA LEU A 187 -7.71 -13.25 1.04
C LEU A 187 -7.75 -11.84 0.43
N THR A 188 -8.93 -11.43 -0.03
CA THR A 188 -9.18 -10.18 -0.78
C THR A 188 -8.74 -8.87 -0.10
N THR A 189 -8.55 -8.90 1.23
CA THR A 189 -8.14 -7.76 2.07
C THR A 189 -6.91 -8.07 2.92
N ALA A 190 -6.32 -9.25 2.75
CA ALA A 190 -5.26 -9.78 3.61
C ALA A 190 -4.21 -10.57 2.80
N PRO A 191 -3.61 -9.96 1.76
CA PRO A 191 -2.68 -10.67 0.89
C PRO A 191 -1.53 -11.27 1.70
N THR A 192 -1.12 -12.48 1.34
CA THR A 192 -0.02 -13.17 2.02
C THR A 192 1.32 -12.48 1.72
N PRO A 193 2.07 -11.99 2.73
CA PRO A 193 3.32 -11.29 2.50
C PRO A 193 4.35 -12.15 1.79
N GLY A 194 4.88 -11.63 0.69
CA GLY A 194 5.86 -12.32 -0.16
C GLY A 194 5.26 -13.20 -1.25
N HIS A 195 3.95 -13.43 -1.21
CA HIS A 195 3.22 -14.18 -2.23
C HIS A 195 2.78 -13.24 -3.36
N GLY A 196 2.96 -13.65 -4.62
CA GLY A 196 2.35 -12.98 -5.77
C GLY A 196 1.07 -13.69 -6.20
N LEU A 197 0.22 -12.98 -6.94
CA LEU A 197 -1.03 -13.57 -7.43
C LEU A 197 -0.80 -14.63 -8.53
N TYR A 198 0.21 -14.42 -9.37
CA TYR A 198 0.53 -15.29 -10.48
C TYR A 198 1.57 -16.33 -10.09
N LYS A 199 1.50 -17.52 -10.67
CA LYS A 199 2.45 -18.61 -10.49
C LYS A 199 3.88 -18.12 -10.77
N GLY A 200 4.77 -18.31 -9.79
CA GLY A 200 6.18 -17.90 -9.87
C GLY A 200 6.43 -16.42 -9.56
N LEU A 201 5.43 -15.55 -9.62
CA LEU A 201 5.55 -14.17 -9.18
C LEU A 201 5.58 -14.13 -7.65
N ARG A 202 6.53 -13.39 -7.10
CA ARG A 202 6.70 -13.19 -5.66
C ARG A 202 6.89 -11.73 -5.34
N GLN A 203 6.77 -11.39 -4.07
CA GLN A 203 7.02 -10.04 -3.56
C GLN A 203 8.18 -10.07 -2.58
N VAL A 204 9.02 -9.04 -2.55
CA VAL A 204 9.94 -8.85 -1.42
C VAL A 204 9.10 -8.52 -0.19
N ARG A 205 9.29 -9.22 0.93
CA ARG A 205 8.50 -8.95 2.14
C ARG A 205 8.89 -7.60 2.76
N PRO A 206 7.97 -6.92 3.47
CA PRO A 206 8.31 -5.74 4.25
C PRO A 206 9.49 -5.99 5.21
N GLY A 207 10.43 -5.04 5.31
CA GLY A 207 11.59 -5.14 6.21
C GLY A 207 12.65 -6.16 5.79
N GLN A 208 12.61 -6.61 4.53
CA GLN A 208 13.52 -7.61 4.00
C GLN A 208 14.28 -7.14 2.75
N ALA A 209 15.40 -7.82 2.51
CA ALA A 209 16.21 -7.73 1.32
C ALA A 209 16.49 -9.13 0.75
N LEU A 210 16.58 -9.25 -0.57
CA LEU A 210 16.95 -10.47 -1.27
C LEU A 210 18.23 -10.21 -2.06
N ARG A 211 19.27 -11.02 -1.85
CA ARG A 211 20.48 -11.03 -2.67
C ARG A 211 20.43 -12.20 -3.63
N PHE A 212 20.50 -11.92 -4.92
CA PHE A 212 20.65 -12.94 -5.96
C PHE A 212 22.07 -12.91 -6.52
N ASP A 213 22.68 -14.08 -6.66
CA ASP A 213 23.94 -14.28 -7.35
C ASP A 213 23.95 -15.65 -8.08
N ARG A 214 25.11 -16.04 -8.63
CA ARG A 214 25.29 -17.33 -9.34
C ARG A 214 24.99 -18.57 -8.47
N ASN A 215 25.02 -18.44 -7.16
CA ASN A 215 24.81 -19.54 -6.21
C ASN A 215 23.36 -19.62 -5.72
N GLY A 216 22.52 -18.63 -6.05
CA GLY A 216 21.08 -18.62 -5.72
C GLY A 216 20.65 -17.34 -5.02
N VAL A 217 19.67 -17.47 -4.12
CA VAL A 217 19.08 -16.36 -3.38
C VAL A 217 19.39 -16.45 -1.88
N ARG A 218 19.80 -15.34 -1.27
CA ARG A 218 19.89 -15.16 0.17
C ARG A 218 18.86 -14.14 0.64
N GLU A 219 18.06 -14.54 1.62
CA GLU A 219 17.11 -13.64 2.28
C GLU A 219 17.76 -12.98 3.50
N LEU A 220 17.53 -11.68 3.68
CA LEU A 220 17.97 -10.91 4.82
C LEU A 220 16.77 -10.17 5.44
N VAL A 221 16.50 -10.46 6.71
CA VAL A 221 15.54 -9.68 7.51
C VAL A 221 16.30 -8.59 8.25
N TYR A 222 16.23 -7.36 7.77
CA TYR A 222 16.93 -6.22 8.40
C TYR A 222 16.03 -5.51 9.42
N TRP A 223 14.72 -5.79 9.43
CA TRP A 223 13.77 -5.25 10.38
C TRP A 223 12.63 -6.23 10.69
N ALA A 224 12.25 -6.30 11.97
CA ALA A 224 11.05 -6.98 12.45
C ALA A 224 10.62 -6.33 13.77
N LEU A 225 9.31 -6.34 14.04
CA LEU A 225 8.77 -5.91 15.33
C LEU A 225 9.31 -6.80 16.45
N ARG A 226 9.57 -6.19 17.61
CA ARG A 226 10.00 -6.87 18.83
C ARG A 226 9.00 -6.59 19.94
N ALA A 227 8.73 -7.59 20.76
CA ALA A 227 7.89 -7.43 21.93
C ALA A 227 8.77 -7.08 23.12
N GLU A 228 8.62 -5.86 23.62
CA GLU A 228 9.42 -5.29 24.71
C GLU A 228 8.47 -4.72 25.77
N ARG A 229 8.97 -4.62 26.99
CA ARG A 229 8.19 -4.07 28.11
C ARG A 229 8.08 -2.56 27.96
N HIS A 230 6.86 -2.04 28.11
CA HIS A 230 6.58 -0.61 28.21
C HIS A 230 6.44 -0.20 29.68
N GLU A 231 7.12 0.88 30.08
CA GLU A 231 7.17 1.31 31.49
C GLU A 231 6.57 2.71 31.72
N GLU A 232 6.31 3.48 30.65
CA GLU A 232 5.83 4.86 30.76
C GLU A 232 4.33 4.93 31.07
N GLY A 233 3.94 5.97 31.81
CA GLY A 233 2.54 6.26 32.13
C GLY A 233 1.76 6.80 30.94
N ALA A 234 0.44 6.95 31.10
CA ALA A 234 -0.46 7.33 30.00
C ALA A 234 -0.18 8.73 29.39
N GLU A 235 0.19 9.72 30.21
CA GLU A 235 0.49 11.09 29.74
C GLU A 235 1.83 11.13 29.02
N ASP A 236 2.90 10.62 29.64
CA ASP A 236 4.23 10.51 29.03
C ASP A 236 4.16 9.74 27.70
N SER A 237 3.34 8.68 27.67
CA SER A 237 3.16 7.89 26.47
C SER A 237 2.48 8.63 25.33
N ALA A 238 1.49 9.46 25.68
CA ALA A 238 0.79 10.28 24.70
C ALA A 238 1.70 11.40 24.18
N GLU A 239 2.48 12.04 25.06
CA GLU A 239 3.47 13.04 24.68
C GLU A 239 4.52 12.45 23.74
N ARG A 240 5.10 11.30 24.08
CA ARG A 240 6.11 10.63 23.28
C ARG A 240 5.59 10.19 21.92
N ALA A 241 4.39 9.59 21.86
CA ALA A 241 3.75 9.22 20.60
C ALA A 241 3.46 10.46 19.72
N GLY A 242 2.97 11.56 20.33
CA GLY A 242 2.74 12.83 19.65
C GLY A 242 4.02 13.45 19.11
N GLN A 243 5.11 13.39 19.88
CA GLN A 243 6.44 13.85 19.45
C GLN A 243 6.95 13.05 18.24
N LEU A 244 6.93 11.71 18.32
CA LEU A 244 7.37 10.85 17.22
C LEU A 244 6.56 11.08 15.95
N LEU A 245 5.24 11.28 16.07
CA LEU A 245 4.39 11.60 14.93
C LEU A 245 4.73 12.98 14.34
N ARG A 246 4.98 13.99 15.18
CA ARG A 246 5.38 15.34 14.73
C ARG A 246 6.73 15.31 13.99
N GLU A 247 7.70 14.58 14.51
CA GLU A 247 9.00 14.36 13.87
C GLU A 247 8.84 13.66 12.52
N ALA A 248 8.06 12.58 12.47
CA ALA A 248 7.76 11.86 11.23
C ALA A 248 7.09 12.76 10.18
N VAL A 249 6.14 13.62 10.57
CA VAL A 249 5.51 14.58 9.65
C VAL A 249 6.52 15.58 9.12
N ALA A 250 7.36 16.16 9.99
CA ALA A 250 8.36 17.15 9.58
C ALA A 250 9.39 16.56 8.60
N GLU A 251 9.88 15.35 8.87
CA GLU A 251 10.79 14.62 7.99
C GLU A 251 10.18 14.35 6.59
N GLN A 252 8.86 14.12 6.52
CA GLN A 252 8.13 13.84 5.28
C GLN A 252 7.68 15.08 4.50
N LEU A 253 7.96 16.30 4.97
CA LEU A 253 7.68 17.53 4.23
C LEU A 253 8.81 17.96 3.27
N VAL A 254 9.97 17.30 3.33
CA VAL A 254 11.12 17.67 2.49
C VAL A 254 10.85 17.32 1.02
N ALA A 255 10.68 18.34 0.17
CA ALA A 255 10.49 18.22 -1.28
C ALA A 255 10.89 19.54 -1.98
N ASP A 256 11.36 19.47 -3.22
CA ASP A 256 11.63 20.64 -4.09
C ASP A 256 10.40 21.01 -4.96
N VAL A 257 9.26 20.36 -4.72
CA VAL A 257 8.00 20.50 -5.46
C VAL A 257 6.83 20.78 -4.51
N PRO A 258 5.69 21.31 -5.02
CA PRO A 258 4.53 21.59 -4.17
C PRO A 258 3.99 20.34 -3.45
N LEU A 259 3.66 20.53 -2.17
CA LEU A 259 3.13 19.52 -1.26
C LEU A 259 1.70 19.85 -0.82
N GLY A 260 0.94 18.84 -0.43
CA GLY A 260 -0.43 18.98 0.10
C GLY A 260 -0.74 17.92 1.16
N SER A 261 -1.98 17.89 1.63
CA SER A 261 -2.43 16.89 2.60
C SER A 261 -3.86 16.43 2.31
N LEU A 262 -4.13 15.14 2.50
CA LEU A 262 -5.50 14.61 2.48
C LEU A 262 -6.16 14.91 3.83
N LEU A 263 -7.37 15.46 3.81
CA LEU A 263 -8.10 15.92 5.00
C LEU A 263 -9.56 15.46 4.98
N SER A 264 -9.82 14.29 5.56
CA SER A 264 -11.18 13.73 5.72
C SER A 264 -11.96 14.31 6.92
N GLY A 265 -11.32 15.18 7.71
CA GLY A 265 -11.82 15.60 9.01
C GLY A 265 -11.81 14.51 10.09
N GLY A 266 -11.27 13.33 9.80
CA GLY A 266 -10.99 12.31 10.81
C GLY A 266 -9.82 12.71 11.72
N LEU A 267 -9.67 12.02 12.86
CA LEU A 267 -8.58 12.26 13.81
C LEU A 267 -7.20 12.20 13.13
N ASP A 268 -7.00 11.19 12.28
CA ASP A 268 -5.70 10.87 11.68
C ASP A 268 -5.25 11.91 10.66
N SER A 269 -6.07 12.19 9.65
CA SER A 269 -5.76 13.18 8.63
C SER A 269 -5.65 14.60 9.19
N SER A 270 -6.44 14.90 10.23
CA SER A 270 -6.38 16.19 10.92
C SER A 270 -5.09 16.33 11.71
N ALA A 271 -4.63 15.26 12.38
CA ALA A 271 -3.34 15.24 13.09
C ALA A 271 -2.17 15.51 12.16
N ILE A 272 -2.11 14.81 11.02
CA ILE A 272 -1.09 15.01 10.00
C ILE A 272 -1.09 16.46 9.51
N SER A 273 -2.26 17.00 9.16
CA SER A 273 -2.37 18.37 8.65
C SER A 273 -1.99 19.41 9.70
N ALA A 274 -2.39 19.22 10.95
CA ALA A 274 -2.04 20.13 12.06
C ALA A 274 -0.52 20.18 12.29
N PHE A 275 0.14 19.02 12.38
CA PHE A 275 1.59 18.95 12.55
C PHE A 275 2.35 19.42 11.31
N ALA A 276 1.79 19.22 10.11
CA ALA A 276 2.39 19.72 8.88
C ALA A 276 2.34 21.25 8.82
N VAL A 277 1.22 21.88 9.15
CA VAL A 277 1.12 23.35 9.26
C VAL A 277 2.12 23.87 10.30
N ALA A 278 2.22 23.22 11.47
CA ALA A 278 3.18 23.62 12.50
C ALA A 278 4.64 23.52 12.02
N ALA A 279 5.00 22.47 11.29
CA ALA A 279 6.34 22.29 10.72
C ALA A 279 6.65 23.24 9.55
N LEU A 280 5.63 23.88 8.97
CA LEU A 280 5.75 24.92 7.94
C LEU A 280 5.72 26.33 8.54
N ASP A 281 6.22 26.48 9.76
CA ASP A 281 6.25 27.73 10.53
C ASP A 281 4.86 28.36 10.73
N GLY A 282 3.81 27.54 10.71
CA GLY A 282 2.41 27.98 10.80
C GLY A 282 1.83 28.54 9.50
N ASP A 283 2.56 28.56 8.38
CA ASP A 283 2.03 29.06 7.11
C ASP A 283 1.16 28.01 6.40
N ALA A 284 -0.11 27.94 6.82
CA ALA A 284 -1.09 27.00 6.28
C ALA A 284 -1.34 27.14 4.77
N ARG A 285 -1.00 28.28 4.15
CA ARG A 285 -1.14 28.47 2.68
C ARG A 285 -0.20 27.59 1.88
N ARG A 286 0.89 27.13 2.50
CA ARG A 286 1.86 26.19 1.92
C ARG A 286 1.38 24.73 1.96
N LEU A 287 0.22 24.46 2.56
CA LEU A 287 -0.36 23.13 2.68
C LEU A 287 -1.83 23.13 2.19
N PRO A 288 -2.08 23.12 0.87
CA PRO A 288 -3.42 22.86 0.36
C PRO A 288 -3.92 21.49 0.83
N THR A 289 -5.19 21.44 1.23
CA THR A 289 -5.84 20.24 1.77
C THR A 289 -6.99 19.77 0.89
N PHE A 290 -7.19 18.47 0.83
CA PHE A 290 -8.14 17.85 -0.09
C PHE A 290 -9.01 16.81 0.60
N SER A 291 -10.32 16.87 0.39
CA SER A 291 -11.29 15.83 0.77
C SER A 291 -11.97 15.27 -0.49
N VAL A 292 -12.71 14.17 -0.31
CA VAL A 292 -13.62 13.64 -1.33
C VAL A 292 -15.02 13.59 -0.74
N ASP A 293 -16.02 13.93 -1.54
CA ASP A 293 -17.44 13.86 -1.17
C ASP A 293 -18.26 13.42 -2.39
N PHE A 294 -19.46 12.88 -2.16
CA PHE A 294 -20.36 12.45 -3.22
C PHE A 294 -21.57 13.41 -3.34
N PRO A 295 -22.00 13.77 -4.57
CA PRO A 295 -23.17 14.63 -4.76
C PRO A 295 -24.40 14.11 -4.01
N GLY A 296 -24.87 14.90 -3.04
CA GLY A 296 -26.07 14.60 -2.27
C GLY A 296 -25.87 13.70 -1.04
N GLU A 297 -24.65 13.30 -0.69
CA GLU A 297 -24.37 12.44 0.48
C GLU A 297 -24.92 13.02 1.79
N GLY A 298 -24.82 14.34 1.98
CA GLY A 298 -25.40 15.03 3.13
C GLY A 298 -26.94 14.91 3.26
N ARG A 299 -27.65 14.50 2.20
CA ARG A 299 -29.11 14.31 2.20
C ARG A 299 -29.44 12.81 2.35
N GLY A 300 -29.51 12.34 3.59
CA GLY A 300 -29.95 10.97 3.90
C GLY A 300 -28.84 9.97 4.19
N PHE A 301 -27.67 10.44 4.64
CA PHE A 301 -26.59 9.58 5.15
C PHE A 301 -27.10 8.62 6.24
N VAL A 302 -26.81 7.33 6.08
CA VAL A 302 -27.14 6.29 7.06
C VAL A 302 -25.85 5.71 7.66
N PRO A 303 -25.59 5.90 8.96
CA PRO A 303 -24.40 5.37 9.61
C PRO A 303 -24.32 3.83 9.54
N THR A 304 -23.11 3.32 9.35
CA THR A 304 -22.77 1.90 9.46
C THR A 304 -21.61 1.71 10.45
N PRO A 305 -21.31 0.48 10.91
CA PRO A 305 -20.15 0.23 11.75
C PRO A 305 -18.80 0.63 11.12
N TRP A 306 -18.75 0.74 9.79
CA TRP A 306 -17.53 1.11 9.03
C TRP A 306 -17.52 2.58 8.60
N GLN A 307 -18.68 3.24 8.51
CA GLN A 307 -18.81 4.65 8.14
C GLN A 307 -19.81 5.29 9.11
N SER A 308 -19.31 5.89 10.19
CA SER A 308 -20.15 6.37 11.30
C SER A 308 -20.75 7.75 11.08
N SER A 309 -20.16 8.57 10.21
CA SER A 309 -20.62 9.92 9.91
C SER A 309 -20.25 10.34 8.50
N TRP A 310 -20.93 11.37 7.99
CA TRP A 310 -20.51 12.11 6.79
C TRP A 310 -19.21 12.89 7.09
N ASP A 311 -18.26 12.89 6.15
CA ASP A 311 -16.91 13.41 6.33
C ASP A 311 -16.81 14.93 6.15
N GLU A 312 -17.52 15.48 5.15
CA GLU A 312 -17.33 16.84 4.68
C GLU A 312 -17.48 17.93 5.76
N PRO A 313 -18.49 17.90 6.67
CA PRO A 313 -18.59 18.90 7.73
C PRO A 313 -17.35 18.94 8.65
N TYR A 314 -16.73 17.79 8.89
CA TYR A 314 -15.54 17.70 9.72
C TYR A 314 -14.27 18.08 8.95
N ALA A 315 -14.21 17.79 7.64
CA ALA A 315 -13.13 18.23 6.78
C ALA A 315 -13.07 19.76 6.73
N GLN A 316 -14.22 20.41 6.51
CA GLN A 316 -14.33 21.87 6.53
C GLN A 316 -14.01 22.45 7.91
N LEU A 317 -14.46 21.81 9.00
CA LEU A 317 -14.13 22.24 10.36
C LEU A 317 -12.61 22.22 10.60
N ALA A 318 -11.95 21.12 10.21
CA ALA A 318 -10.50 20.97 10.34
C ALA A 318 -9.76 22.01 9.50
N ALA A 319 -10.16 22.19 8.23
CA ALA A 319 -9.58 23.17 7.33
C ALA A 319 -9.70 24.60 7.86
N ASN A 320 -10.88 24.98 8.36
CA ASN A 320 -11.12 26.30 8.95
C ASN A 320 -10.28 26.54 10.20
N PHE A 321 -10.18 25.52 11.07
CA PHE A 321 -9.35 25.59 12.27
C PHE A 321 -7.87 25.77 11.93
N LEU A 322 -7.37 25.08 10.91
CA LEU A 322 -5.98 25.12 10.48
C LEU A 322 -5.65 26.29 9.54
N GLY A 323 -6.65 26.94 8.94
CA GLY A 323 -6.46 28.00 7.95
C GLY A 323 -5.91 27.51 6.59
N THR A 324 -6.06 26.22 6.28
CA THR A 324 -5.53 25.64 5.02
C THR A 324 -6.44 25.96 3.83
N PRO A 325 -5.88 26.20 2.62
CA PRO A 325 -6.68 26.30 1.41
C PRO A 325 -7.25 24.92 1.05
N HIS A 326 -8.52 24.70 1.40
CA HIS A 326 -9.20 23.42 1.30
C HIS A 326 -10.01 23.28 0.01
N ARG A 327 -10.01 22.08 -0.55
CA ARG A 327 -10.79 21.71 -1.74
C ARG A 327 -11.49 20.38 -1.52
N THR A 328 -12.80 20.39 -1.71
CA THR A 328 -13.63 19.19 -1.72
C THR A 328 -13.77 18.68 -3.15
N VAL A 329 -13.32 17.46 -3.40
CA VAL A 329 -13.46 16.81 -4.70
C VAL A 329 -14.79 16.07 -4.75
N LEU A 330 -15.73 16.59 -5.53
CA LEU A 330 -17.02 15.96 -5.76
C LEU A 330 -16.86 14.87 -6.83
N VAL A 331 -17.21 13.62 -6.50
CA VAL A 331 -17.12 12.48 -7.44
C VAL A 331 -18.52 12.09 -7.89
N ALA A 332 -18.83 12.28 -9.17
CA ALA A 332 -20.13 11.86 -9.71
C ALA A 332 -20.17 10.33 -9.94
N PRO A 333 -21.33 9.68 -9.75
CA PRO A 333 -21.50 8.23 -10.00
C PRO A 333 -21.13 7.78 -11.41
N GLU A 334 -21.38 8.61 -12.41
CA GLU A 334 -21.04 8.33 -13.81
C GLU A 334 -19.53 8.29 -14.02
N GLU A 335 -18.80 9.24 -13.42
CA GLU A 335 -17.33 9.31 -13.52
C GLU A 335 -16.67 8.06 -12.93
N VAL A 336 -17.22 7.52 -11.84
CA VAL A 336 -16.73 6.28 -11.21
C VAL A 336 -16.69 5.12 -12.21
N LEU A 337 -17.75 4.94 -13.01
CA LEU A 337 -17.85 3.85 -13.98
C LEU A 337 -16.98 4.05 -15.22
N GLU A 338 -16.63 5.29 -15.54
CA GLU A 338 -15.76 5.64 -16.65
C GLU A 338 -14.28 5.38 -16.33
N GLN A 339 -13.89 5.40 -15.05
CA GLN A 339 -12.50 5.17 -14.63
C GLN A 339 -12.12 3.70 -14.45
N ASP A 340 -13.08 2.79 -14.58
CA ASP A 340 -12.95 1.33 -14.52
C ASP A 340 -11.67 0.79 -15.18
N GLU A 341 -11.32 1.30 -16.37
CA GLU A 341 -10.14 0.88 -17.12
C GLU A 341 -8.83 1.44 -16.54
N ALA A 342 -8.82 2.72 -16.20
CA ALA A 342 -7.65 3.38 -15.63
C ALA A 342 -7.31 2.79 -14.25
N VAL A 343 -8.34 2.49 -13.45
CA VAL A 343 -8.22 1.89 -12.11
C VAL A 343 -7.71 0.45 -12.20
N LEU A 344 -8.27 -0.36 -13.10
CA LEU A 344 -7.79 -1.73 -13.30
C LEU A 344 -6.33 -1.72 -13.77
N GLN A 345 -5.99 -0.86 -14.73
CA GLN A 345 -4.61 -0.69 -15.17
C GLN A 345 -3.73 -0.26 -14.00
N ALA A 346 -4.14 0.70 -13.17
CA ALA A 346 -3.35 1.11 -12.01
C ALA A 346 -3.11 -0.03 -11.00
N ARG A 347 -4.15 -0.84 -10.71
CA ARG A 347 -4.07 -1.95 -9.77
C ARG A 347 -3.25 -3.15 -10.25
N ASP A 348 -3.31 -3.49 -11.54
CA ASP A 348 -2.85 -4.77 -12.13
C ASP A 348 -3.55 -6.04 -11.63
N LEU A 349 -4.59 -5.88 -10.82
CA LEU A 349 -5.40 -6.95 -10.23
C LEU A 349 -6.82 -6.45 -9.95
N PRO A 350 -7.81 -7.34 -9.79
CA PRO A 350 -9.17 -6.96 -9.46
C PRO A 350 -9.23 -6.15 -8.16
N GLY A 351 -9.84 -4.96 -8.23
CA GLY A 351 -9.86 -3.99 -7.14
C GLY A 351 -11.14 -4.02 -6.29
N TRP A 352 -11.35 -2.94 -5.53
CA TRP A 352 -12.52 -2.76 -4.67
C TRP A 352 -13.59 -1.87 -5.28
N GLY A 353 -13.74 -1.86 -6.60
CA GLY A 353 -14.82 -1.13 -7.30
C GLY A 353 -14.74 0.37 -7.08
N GLU A 354 -15.87 0.99 -6.69
CA GLU A 354 -15.99 2.44 -6.55
C GLU A 354 -15.01 3.06 -5.57
N LEU A 355 -14.56 2.33 -4.55
CA LEU A 355 -13.57 2.84 -3.59
C LEU A 355 -12.20 3.12 -4.23
N ASP A 356 -11.83 2.34 -5.23
CA ASP A 356 -10.57 2.54 -5.97
C ASP A 356 -10.75 3.66 -6.99
N ALA A 357 -11.90 3.71 -7.68
CA ALA A 357 -12.20 4.75 -8.65
C ALA A 357 -12.34 6.15 -8.04
N SER A 358 -13.03 6.30 -6.92
CA SER A 358 -13.13 7.60 -6.24
C SER A 358 -11.79 8.03 -5.64
N LEU A 359 -10.96 7.09 -5.19
CA LEU A 359 -9.60 7.39 -4.72
C LEU A 359 -8.70 7.85 -5.87
N TYR A 360 -8.79 7.20 -7.03
CA TYR A 360 -8.11 7.61 -8.26
C TYR A 360 -8.55 9.01 -8.70
N LEU A 361 -9.85 9.31 -8.70
CA LEU A 361 -10.39 10.62 -9.05
C LEU A 361 -9.95 11.72 -8.08
N LEU A 362 -9.95 11.43 -6.77
CA LEU A 362 -9.38 12.31 -5.75
C LEU A 362 -7.92 12.62 -6.06
N PHE A 363 -7.08 11.59 -6.29
CA PHE A 363 -5.66 11.82 -6.57
C PHE A 363 -5.41 12.54 -7.88
N ARG A 364 -6.23 12.30 -8.91
CA ARG A 364 -6.18 13.05 -10.18
C ARG A 364 -6.35 14.55 -9.90
N GLN A 365 -7.31 14.92 -9.06
CA GLN A 365 -7.54 16.30 -8.67
C GLN A 365 -6.43 16.87 -7.78
N VAL A 366 -5.92 16.10 -6.82
CA VAL A 366 -4.76 16.53 -5.99
C VAL A 366 -3.55 16.82 -6.88
N ARG A 367 -3.29 15.98 -7.89
CA ARG A 367 -2.14 16.10 -8.80
C ARG A 367 -2.13 17.42 -9.58
N GLU A 368 -3.28 18.02 -9.85
CA GLU A 368 -3.38 19.33 -10.52
C GLU A 368 -2.74 20.46 -9.70
N HIS A 369 -2.53 20.23 -8.39
CA HIS A 369 -2.04 21.24 -7.45
C HIS A 369 -0.71 20.86 -6.79
N THR A 370 -0.46 19.57 -6.56
CA THR A 370 0.72 19.10 -5.84
C THR A 370 1.32 17.86 -6.49
N THR A 371 2.61 17.61 -6.21
CA THR A 371 3.30 16.38 -6.65
C THR A 371 3.48 15.41 -5.47
N VAL A 372 3.44 15.95 -4.24
CA VAL A 372 3.48 15.20 -2.98
C VAL A 372 2.22 15.50 -2.17
N ALA A 373 1.68 14.48 -1.51
CA ALA A 373 0.63 14.65 -0.51
C ALA A 373 0.92 13.80 0.75
N LEU A 374 0.44 14.24 1.91
CA LEU A 374 0.46 13.45 3.14
C LEU A 374 -0.89 12.75 3.37
N SER A 375 -0.87 11.53 3.91
CA SER A 375 -2.06 10.75 4.27
C SER A 375 -2.00 10.27 5.72
N GLY A 376 -3.18 10.15 6.34
CA GLY A 376 -3.38 9.58 7.69
C GLY A 376 -3.48 8.06 7.72
N GLU A 377 -3.26 7.35 6.61
CA GLU A 377 -3.21 5.88 6.57
C GLU A 377 -2.18 5.30 7.56
N SER A 378 -2.38 4.04 8.00
CA SER A 378 -1.65 3.33 9.05
C SER A 378 -2.04 3.68 10.50
N ALA A 379 -2.69 4.82 10.73
CA ALA A 379 -3.11 5.21 12.08
C ALA A 379 -4.06 4.20 12.74
N ASP A 380 -4.97 3.60 11.97
CA ASP A 380 -5.94 2.64 12.48
C ASP A 380 -5.29 1.31 12.90
N GLU A 381 -4.30 0.83 12.14
CA GLU A 381 -3.55 -0.38 12.44
C GLU A 381 -2.60 -0.19 13.61
N VAL A 382 -1.99 1.00 13.73
CA VAL A 382 -1.04 1.33 14.80
C VAL A 382 -1.76 1.61 16.12
N PHE A 383 -2.83 2.41 16.11
CA PHE A 383 -3.52 2.88 17.34
C PHE A 383 -4.82 2.13 17.66
N GLY A 384 -5.19 1.09 16.90
CA GLY A 384 -6.36 0.28 17.20
C GLY A 384 -7.69 0.96 16.83
N GLY A 385 -7.78 1.48 15.61
CA GLY A 385 -8.91 2.27 15.11
C GLY A 385 -10.09 1.49 14.55
N TYR A 386 -9.84 0.29 14.02
CA TYR A 386 -10.88 -0.49 13.34
C TYR A 386 -11.85 -1.17 14.32
N PRO A 387 -13.11 -1.40 13.90
CA PRO A 387 -14.10 -2.10 14.73
C PRO A 387 -13.63 -3.47 15.24
N PHE A 388 -12.83 -4.21 14.46
CA PHE A 388 -12.37 -5.55 14.83
C PHE A 388 -11.41 -5.60 16.03
N PHE A 389 -10.87 -4.46 16.47
CA PHE A 389 -10.10 -4.37 17.73
C PHE A 389 -11.00 -4.31 18.97
N HIS A 390 -12.27 -3.93 18.79
CA HIS A 390 -13.21 -3.62 19.86
C HIS A 390 -14.40 -4.59 19.91
N ASP A 391 -14.69 -5.28 18.81
CA ASP A 391 -15.76 -6.28 18.71
C ASP A 391 -15.35 -7.61 19.36
N PRO A 392 -16.01 -8.05 20.44
CA PRO A 392 -15.71 -9.31 21.10
C PRO A 392 -15.82 -10.54 20.17
N SER A 393 -16.71 -10.50 19.18
CA SER A 393 -16.88 -11.61 18.23
C SER A 393 -15.70 -11.73 17.27
N ALA A 394 -15.14 -10.59 16.83
CA ALA A 394 -13.93 -10.54 16.01
C ALA A 394 -12.69 -10.96 16.82
N LEU A 395 -12.59 -10.52 18.08
CA LEU A 395 -11.52 -10.93 18.98
C LEU A 395 -11.56 -12.43 19.30
N ALA A 396 -12.75 -13.01 19.45
CA ALA A 396 -12.92 -14.45 19.72
C ALA A 396 -12.79 -15.34 18.45
N HIS A 397 -12.71 -14.75 17.26
CA HIS A 397 -12.68 -15.52 16.01
C HIS A 397 -11.38 -16.30 15.82
N ASP A 398 -11.50 -17.61 15.54
CA ASP A 398 -10.38 -18.50 15.13
C ASP A 398 -10.04 -18.30 13.64
N GLY A 399 -9.60 -17.08 13.30
CA GLY A 399 -9.30 -16.63 11.95
C GLY A 399 -8.94 -15.16 11.92
N PHE A 400 -8.81 -14.58 10.72
CA PHE A 400 -8.56 -13.15 10.58
C PHE A 400 -9.75 -12.34 11.14
N PRO A 401 -9.53 -11.38 12.06
CA PRO A 401 -10.62 -10.68 12.77
C PRO A 401 -11.62 -9.97 11.84
N TRP A 402 -11.16 -9.43 10.72
CA TRP A 402 -12.01 -8.78 9.73
C TRP A 402 -12.83 -9.74 8.85
N LEU A 403 -12.63 -11.06 8.95
CA LEU A 403 -13.42 -12.08 8.27
C LEU A 403 -14.48 -12.72 9.19
N ALA A 404 -14.52 -12.35 10.48
CA ALA A 404 -15.48 -12.88 11.44
C ALA A 404 -16.93 -12.68 10.97
N GLY A 405 -17.67 -13.78 10.81
CA GLY A 405 -19.07 -13.76 10.39
C GLY A 405 -19.32 -13.36 8.93
N LYS A 406 -18.31 -13.38 8.05
CA LYS A 406 -18.43 -12.89 6.67
C LYS A 406 -18.42 -14.00 5.62
N SER A 407 -19.25 -13.81 4.62
CA SER A 407 -19.14 -14.39 3.29
C SER A 407 -18.06 -13.67 2.48
N GLY A 408 -17.34 -14.37 1.62
CA GLY A 408 -16.47 -13.75 0.64
C GLY A 408 -16.61 -14.34 -0.76
N PRO A 409 -15.92 -13.77 -1.76
CA PRO A 409 -16.10 -14.10 -3.17
C PRO A 409 -15.90 -15.59 -3.48
N TRP A 410 -15.11 -16.31 -2.68
CA TRP A 410 -14.89 -17.75 -2.83
C TRP A 410 -16.18 -18.57 -2.87
N GLN A 411 -17.29 -18.08 -2.32
CA GLN A 411 -18.60 -18.75 -2.39
C GLN A 411 -19.22 -18.74 -3.80
N LEU A 412 -18.73 -17.87 -4.68
CA LEU A 412 -19.14 -17.81 -6.07
C LEU A 412 -18.36 -18.79 -6.95
N LEU A 413 -17.31 -19.43 -6.43
CA LEU A 413 -16.53 -20.39 -7.19
C LEU A 413 -17.37 -21.59 -7.62
N ARG A 414 -17.10 -22.06 -8.83
CA ARG A 414 -17.59 -23.36 -9.32
C ARG A 414 -17.12 -24.47 -8.40
N ARG A 415 -17.89 -25.56 -8.34
CA ARG A 415 -17.62 -26.68 -7.45
C ARG A 415 -16.20 -27.23 -7.64
N GLU A 416 -15.78 -27.47 -8.88
CA GLU A 416 -14.48 -28.07 -9.19
C GLU A 416 -13.32 -27.15 -8.78
N VAL A 417 -13.52 -25.82 -8.88
CA VAL A 417 -12.53 -24.82 -8.47
C VAL A 417 -12.50 -24.68 -6.95
N ALA A 418 -13.67 -24.64 -6.32
CA ALA A 418 -13.81 -24.55 -4.87
C ALA A 418 -13.14 -25.74 -4.15
N GLU A 419 -13.27 -26.95 -4.70
CA GLU A 419 -12.62 -28.16 -4.19
C GLU A 419 -11.08 -28.06 -4.25
N ARG A 420 -10.51 -27.43 -5.28
CA ARG A 420 -9.06 -27.24 -5.41
C ARG A 420 -8.51 -26.09 -4.58
N VAL A 421 -9.26 -25.00 -4.51
CA VAL A 421 -8.89 -23.79 -3.74
C VAL A 421 -8.96 -24.05 -2.25
N ALA A 422 -9.96 -24.83 -1.80
CA ALA A 422 -10.20 -25.14 -0.39
C ALA A 422 -10.11 -23.88 0.50
N ALA A 423 -10.88 -22.84 0.12
CA ALA A 423 -10.72 -21.49 0.67
C ALA A 423 -10.76 -21.43 2.22
N PRO A 424 -11.67 -22.13 2.94
CA PRO A 424 -11.66 -22.15 4.39
C PRO A 424 -10.36 -22.71 4.98
N GLU A 425 -9.83 -23.78 4.41
CA GLU A 425 -8.57 -24.41 4.82
C GLU A 425 -7.39 -23.49 4.51
N TYR A 426 -7.38 -22.86 3.34
CA TYR A 426 -6.37 -21.90 2.93
C TYR A 426 -6.31 -20.69 3.86
N ILE A 427 -7.46 -20.07 4.16
CA ILE A 427 -7.58 -18.94 5.10
C ILE A 427 -7.02 -19.35 6.47
N ARG A 428 -7.40 -20.54 6.97
CA ARG A 428 -6.94 -21.03 8.27
C ARG A 428 -5.43 -21.29 8.30
N ALA A 429 -4.86 -21.82 7.21
CA ALA A 429 -3.43 -22.04 7.09
C ALA A 429 -2.65 -20.71 7.12
N ARG A 430 -3.06 -19.74 6.29
CA ARG A 430 -2.44 -18.40 6.22
C ARG A 430 -2.60 -17.63 7.53
N TYR A 431 -3.72 -17.80 8.22
CA TYR A 431 -3.93 -17.25 9.57
C TYR A 431 -2.95 -17.82 10.60
N ARG A 432 -2.79 -19.16 10.64
CA ARG A 432 -1.86 -19.82 11.57
C ARG A 432 -0.40 -19.44 11.31
N GLU A 433 0.00 -19.34 10.05
CA GLU A 433 1.31 -18.85 9.67
C GLU A 433 1.54 -17.42 10.18
N ALA A 434 0.56 -16.53 9.99
CA ALA A 434 0.65 -15.16 10.49
C ALA A 434 0.73 -15.10 12.03
N LEU A 435 0.00 -15.96 12.74
CA LEU A 435 0.06 -16.04 14.20
C LEU A 435 1.40 -16.57 14.73
N ALA A 436 2.08 -17.44 13.98
CA ALA A 436 3.39 -17.96 14.34
C ALA A 436 4.50 -16.90 14.22
N GLU A 437 4.28 -15.86 13.40
CA GLU A 437 5.20 -14.73 13.23
C GLU A 437 5.08 -13.67 14.34
N VAL A 438 4.05 -13.74 15.21
CA VAL A 438 3.75 -12.70 16.23
C VAL A 438 4.81 -12.71 17.33
N PRO A 439 5.57 -11.60 17.54
CA PRO A 439 6.46 -11.45 18.69
C PRO A 439 5.66 -11.53 20.00
N ARG A 440 6.14 -12.30 20.98
CA ARG A 440 5.46 -12.52 22.26
C ARG A 440 6.24 -11.90 23.41
N LEU A 441 5.51 -11.38 24.40
CA LEU A 441 6.07 -10.87 25.65
C LEU A 441 5.65 -11.80 26.81
N ASP A 442 6.63 -12.19 27.62
CA ASP A 442 6.37 -13.02 28.80
C ASP A 442 5.58 -12.24 29.86
N GLY A 443 4.65 -12.92 30.52
CA GLY A 443 3.79 -12.32 31.55
C GLY A 443 2.56 -11.56 31.04
N GLU A 444 2.33 -11.46 29.71
CA GLU A 444 1.08 -10.90 29.18
C GLU A 444 -0.13 -11.78 29.52
N ASP A 445 -1.18 -11.16 30.05
CA ASP A 445 -2.48 -11.80 30.21
C ASP A 445 -3.11 -12.15 28.85
N ALA A 446 -4.16 -12.98 28.87
CA ALA A 446 -4.80 -13.48 27.65
C ALA A 446 -5.41 -12.36 26.78
N ALA A 447 -5.95 -11.30 27.39
CA ALA A 447 -6.58 -10.20 26.67
C ALA A 447 -5.54 -9.32 25.96
N GLN A 448 -4.47 -8.96 26.67
CA GLN A 448 -3.33 -8.22 26.13
C GLN A 448 -2.64 -9.02 25.01
N ARG A 449 -2.39 -10.31 25.23
CA ARG A 449 -1.82 -11.22 24.23
C ARG A 449 -2.68 -11.28 22.96
N ARG A 450 -4.00 -11.36 23.11
CA ARG A 450 -4.91 -11.39 21.97
C ARG A 450 -4.90 -10.06 21.20
N GLN A 451 -4.87 -8.94 21.89
CA GLN A 451 -4.77 -7.63 21.24
C GLN A 451 -3.44 -7.47 20.49
N ARG A 452 -2.34 -8.00 21.02
CA ARG A 452 -1.05 -8.05 20.31
C ARG A 452 -1.12 -8.86 19.02
N GLU A 453 -1.77 -10.03 19.04
CA GLU A 453 -2.00 -10.83 17.82
C GLU A 453 -2.79 -10.04 16.78
N VAL A 454 -3.92 -9.45 17.17
CA VAL A 454 -4.78 -8.69 16.26
C VAL A 454 -4.05 -7.47 15.69
N ALA A 455 -3.26 -6.77 16.50
CA ALA A 455 -2.42 -5.66 16.03
C ALA A 455 -1.36 -6.13 15.02
N TYR A 456 -0.74 -7.29 15.25
CA TYR A 456 0.24 -7.84 14.30
C TYR A 456 -0.42 -8.20 12.97
N LEU A 457 -1.59 -8.85 13.02
CA LEU A 457 -2.36 -9.21 11.83
C LEU A 457 -2.78 -7.96 11.06
N ALA A 458 -3.22 -6.91 11.77
CA ALA A 458 -3.55 -5.62 11.16
C ALA A 458 -2.34 -4.99 10.45
N LEU A 459 -1.18 -4.93 11.11
CA LEU A 459 0.04 -4.33 10.52
C LEU A 459 0.62 -5.17 9.38
N SER A 460 0.55 -6.50 9.45
CA SER A 460 1.24 -7.39 8.52
C SER A 460 0.39 -7.94 7.38
N ARG A 461 -0.94 -7.98 7.53
CA ARG A 461 -1.87 -8.54 6.54
C ARG A 461 -2.88 -7.52 6.02
N TRP A 462 -3.41 -6.68 6.89
CA TRP A 462 -4.42 -5.67 6.50
C TRP A 462 -3.80 -4.39 5.92
N LEU A 463 -2.82 -3.81 6.62
CA LEU A 463 -2.14 -2.57 6.21
C LEU A 463 -1.53 -2.65 4.79
N PRO A 464 -0.85 -3.74 4.38
CA PRO A 464 -0.26 -3.80 3.05
C PRO A 464 -1.28 -3.62 1.92
N ALA A 465 -2.50 -4.13 2.08
CA ALA A 465 -3.55 -3.96 1.08
C ALA A 465 -4.00 -2.49 0.96
N MET A 466 -4.01 -1.74 2.07
CA MET A 466 -4.32 -0.31 2.08
C MET A 466 -3.20 0.50 1.43
N LEU A 467 -1.95 0.24 1.84
CA LEU A 467 -0.77 0.94 1.33
C LEU A 467 -0.59 0.71 -0.17
N GLU A 468 -0.72 -0.53 -0.65
CA GLU A 468 -0.60 -0.83 -2.07
C GLU A 468 -1.75 -0.19 -2.86
N ARG A 469 -2.99 -0.27 -2.39
CA ARG A 469 -4.13 0.39 -3.04
C ARG A 469 -3.86 1.88 -3.25
N LYS A 470 -3.46 2.57 -2.18
CA LYS A 470 -3.15 4.00 -2.22
C LYS A 470 -1.99 4.29 -3.17
N ASP A 471 -0.88 3.55 -3.04
CA ASP A 471 0.29 3.72 -3.92
C ASP A 471 -0.10 3.52 -5.38
N ARG A 472 -0.80 2.45 -5.75
CA ARG A 472 -1.23 2.21 -7.13
C ARG A 472 -2.09 3.34 -7.68
N MET A 473 -3.11 3.78 -6.92
CA MET A 473 -4.01 4.83 -7.40
C MET A 473 -3.31 6.17 -7.52
N SER A 474 -2.49 6.56 -6.54
CA SER A 474 -1.81 7.86 -6.57
C SER A 474 -0.71 7.87 -7.63
N MET A 475 0.01 6.76 -7.76
CA MET A 475 1.09 6.65 -8.72
C MET A 475 0.59 6.54 -10.16
N ALA A 476 -0.63 6.08 -10.42
CA ALA A 476 -1.23 6.12 -11.75
C ALA A 476 -1.39 7.53 -12.32
N VAL A 477 -1.41 8.55 -11.46
CA VAL A 477 -1.47 9.97 -11.84
C VAL A 477 -0.17 10.71 -11.50
N GLY A 478 0.92 10.02 -11.19
CA GLY A 478 2.18 10.65 -10.84
C GLY A 478 2.12 11.50 -9.56
N LEU A 479 1.37 11.06 -8.54
CA LEU A 479 1.28 11.69 -7.22
C LEU A 479 1.92 10.80 -6.16
N GLU A 480 2.94 11.29 -5.46
CA GLU A 480 3.49 10.60 -4.29
C GLU A 480 2.68 10.90 -3.03
N VAL A 481 2.12 9.88 -2.42
CA VAL A 481 1.45 10.04 -1.13
C VAL A 481 2.27 9.41 -0.01
N ARG A 482 2.75 10.23 0.92
CA ARG A 482 3.56 9.84 2.09
C ARG A 482 2.66 9.51 3.29
N VAL A 483 3.16 8.67 4.20
CA VAL A 483 2.38 8.08 5.31
C VAL A 483 3.15 8.21 6.63
N PRO A 484 3.04 9.34 7.35
CA PRO A 484 3.81 9.57 8.57
C PRO A 484 3.56 8.56 9.69
N PHE A 485 2.35 7.98 9.75
CA PHE A 485 2.05 6.90 10.70
C PHE A 485 2.81 5.59 10.43
N CYS A 486 3.44 5.43 9.27
CA CYS A 486 4.35 4.31 8.99
C CYS A 486 5.81 4.58 9.43
N ASP A 487 6.11 5.68 10.14
CA ASP A 487 7.44 5.82 10.73
C ASP A 487 7.68 4.71 11.75
N HIS A 488 8.68 3.87 11.48
CA HIS A 488 8.94 2.68 12.30
C HIS A 488 9.20 2.98 13.78
N ARG A 489 9.74 4.16 14.13
CA ARG A 489 9.96 4.51 15.54
C ARG A 489 8.62 4.71 16.25
N LEU A 490 7.67 5.37 15.59
CA LEU A 490 6.30 5.52 16.10
C LEU A 490 5.62 4.15 16.21
N VAL A 491 5.72 3.31 15.18
CA VAL A 491 5.09 2.00 15.18
C VAL A 491 5.69 1.08 16.23
N GLU A 492 7.01 1.01 16.37
CA GLU A 492 7.71 0.21 17.40
C GLU A 492 7.32 0.65 18.81
N TYR A 493 7.27 1.96 19.04
CA TYR A 493 6.85 2.53 20.31
C TYR A 493 5.39 2.17 20.63
N VAL A 494 4.47 2.47 19.70
CA VAL A 494 3.05 2.16 19.89
C VAL A 494 2.79 0.66 19.97
N TRP A 495 3.51 -0.17 19.21
CA TRP A 495 3.40 -1.62 19.24
C TRP A 495 3.57 -2.20 20.66
N ASN A 496 4.49 -1.65 21.46
CA ASN A 496 4.79 -2.15 22.80
C ASN A 496 3.87 -1.63 23.92
N LEU A 497 3.03 -0.63 23.64
CA LEU A 497 2.06 -0.10 24.60
C LEU A 497 0.98 -1.15 24.98
N PRO A 498 0.66 -1.31 26.28
CA PRO A 498 -0.51 -2.05 26.75
C PRO A 498 -1.79 -1.55 26.09
N TRP A 499 -2.71 -2.47 25.78
CA TRP A 499 -3.97 -2.15 25.12
C TRP A 499 -4.81 -1.13 25.91
N ALA A 500 -4.77 -1.20 27.25
CA ALA A 500 -5.44 -0.26 28.14
C ALA A 500 -5.00 1.21 27.96
N LEU A 501 -3.81 1.45 27.41
CA LEU A 501 -3.35 2.81 27.08
C LEU A 501 -3.79 3.25 25.68
N LYS A 502 -3.96 2.30 24.75
CA LYS A 502 -4.44 2.57 23.38
C LYS A 502 -5.95 2.80 23.34
N SER A 503 -6.69 2.11 24.19
CA SER A 503 -8.14 2.21 24.32
C SER A 503 -8.56 2.30 25.78
N VAL A 504 -8.99 3.49 26.19
CA VAL A 504 -9.47 3.77 27.55
C VAL A 504 -10.99 3.75 27.54
N ALA A 505 -11.61 2.96 28.43
CA ALA A 505 -13.06 2.82 28.53
C ALA A 505 -13.76 2.46 27.19
N GLY A 506 -13.08 1.71 26.32
CA GLY A 506 -13.60 1.29 25.00
C GLY A 506 -13.57 2.39 23.93
N GLU A 507 -12.97 3.56 24.22
CA GLU A 507 -12.77 4.59 23.22
C GLU A 507 -11.59 4.20 22.30
N SER A 508 -11.81 4.23 20.99
CA SER A 508 -10.76 3.93 20.00
C SER A 508 -9.71 5.05 19.99
N LYS A 509 -8.42 4.68 19.88
CA LYS A 509 -7.30 5.63 19.73
C LYS A 509 -7.18 6.65 20.87
N SER A 510 -7.51 6.28 22.11
CA SER A 510 -7.43 7.17 23.27
C SER A 510 -6.04 7.80 23.43
N LEU A 511 -4.97 7.05 23.17
CA LEU A 511 -3.59 7.56 23.20
C LEU A 511 -3.39 8.71 22.21
N LEU A 512 -3.84 8.54 20.96
CA LEU A 512 -3.71 9.55 19.91
C LEU A 512 -4.59 10.77 20.20
N ARG A 513 -5.83 10.58 20.66
CA ARG A 513 -6.72 11.67 21.08
C ARG A 513 -6.07 12.50 22.19
N ARG A 514 -5.41 11.84 23.14
CA ARG A 514 -4.66 12.50 24.23
C ARG A 514 -3.47 13.29 23.70
N ALA A 515 -2.68 12.69 22.81
CA ALA A 515 -1.52 13.33 22.16
C ALA A 515 -1.89 14.57 21.32
N LEU A 516 -3.15 14.66 20.87
CA LEU A 516 -3.65 15.73 20.01
C LEU A 516 -4.47 16.80 20.76
N ARG A 517 -4.59 16.70 22.09
CA ARG A 517 -5.23 17.74 22.89
C ARG A 517 -4.52 19.08 22.68
N GLY A 518 -5.30 20.13 22.41
CA GLY A 518 -4.76 21.46 22.11
C GLY A 518 -4.25 21.64 20.67
N HIS A 519 -4.16 20.57 19.87
CA HIS A 519 -3.77 20.63 18.46
C HIS A 519 -4.96 20.56 17.50
N LEU A 520 -6.12 20.09 17.96
CA LEU A 520 -7.33 19.92 17.15
C LEU A 520 -8.59 20.39 17.91
N PRO A 521 -9.66 20.77 17.20
CA PRO A 521 -10.93 21.12 17.84
C PRO A 521 -11.58 19.89 18.49
N GLN A 522 -12.28 20.11 19.61
CA GLN A 522 -12.89 19.06 20.42
C GLN A 522 -13.80 18.13 19.60
N ALA A 523 -14.59 18.69 18.67
CA ALA A 523 -15.49 17.91 17.82
C ALA A 523 -14.76 16.89 16.91
N ILE A 524 -13.49 17.15 16.54
CA ILE A 524 -12.65 16.18 15.82
C ILE A 524 -12.05 15.17 16.80
N LEU A 525 -11.59 15.64 17.96
CA LEU A 525 -11.04 14.79 19.03
C LEU A 525 -12.05 13.80 19.61
N GLU A 526 -13.35 14.03 19.47
CA GLU A 526 -14.44 13.14 19.93
C GLU A 526 -15.08 12.36 18.77
N ARG A 527 -14.72 12.66 17.53
CA ARG A 527 -15.31 12.01 16.34
C ARG A 527 -14.99 10.52 16.34
N ARG A 528 -16.02 9.69 16.11
CA ARG A 528 -15.84 8.25 15.87
C ARG A 528 -15.16 8.00 14.54
N LYS A 529 -14.46 6.87 14.41
CA LYS A 529 -13.82 6.46 13.16
C LYS A 529 -14.88 6.30 12.06
N SER A 530 -14.73 7.06 10.99
CA SER A 530 -15.43 6.85 9.72
C SER A 530 -14.44 6.34 8.68
N GLY A 531 -14.82 5.30 7.95
CA GLY A 531 -14.08 4.77 6.82
C GLY A 531 -14.23 5.67 5.59
N PHE A 532 -13.34 5.46 4.60
CA PHE A 532 -13.37 6.18 3.34
C PHE A 532 -14.76 6.05 2.66
N PRO A 533 -15.34 7.14 2.14
CA PRO A 533 -16.73 7.16 1.70
C PRO A 533 -16.96 6.26 0.49
N ALA A 534 -18.12 5.62 0.45
CA ALA A 534 -18.58 4.81 -0.68
C ALA A 534 -19.73 5.55 -1.38
N ASN A 535 -19.85 5.38 -2.69
CA ASN A 535 -20.92 6.03 -3.47
C ASN A 535 -22.31 5.51 -3.03
N PRO A 536 -23.20 6.35 -2.48
CA PRO A 536 -24.53 5.92 -2.05
C PRO A 536 -25.57 5.88 -3.20
N ASP A 537 -25.23 6.28 -4.43
CA ASP A 537 -26.21 6.49 -5.50
C ASP A 537 -26.83 5.18 -6.04
N PRO A 538 -28.17 4.99 -5.97
CA PRO A 538 -28.85 3.82 -6.52
C PRO A 538 -28.65 3.59 -8.03
N ARG A 539 -28.37 4.64 -8.82
CA ARG A 539 -28.07 4.53 -10.25
C ARG A 539 -26.82 3.69 -10.50
N TYR A 540 -25.82 3.82 -9.64
CA TYR A 540 -24.59 3.02 -9.74
C TYR A 540 -24.88 1.53 -9.58
N LEU A 541 -25.71 1.14 -8.60
CA LEU A 541 -26.14 -0.24 -8.42
C LEU A 541 -26.92 -0.76 -9.65
N ALA A 542 -27.85 0.04 -10.19
CA ALA A 542 -28.62 -0.34 -11.36
C ALA A 542 -27.71 -0.61 -12.57
N LEU A 543 -26.73 0.27 -12.83
CA LEU A 543 -25.78 0.13 -13.92
C LEU A 543 -24.88 -1.11 -13.76
N LEU A 544 -24.43 -1.42 -12.54
CA LEU A 544 -23.66 -2.63 -12.28
C LEU A 544 -24.48 -3.90 -12.56
N ARG A 545 -25.74 -3.95 -12.12
CA ARG A 545 -26.64 -5.09 -12.38
C ARG A 545 -26.87 -5.29 -13.87
N GLU A 546 -27.07 -4.20 -14.61
CA GLU A 546 -27.21 -4.25 -16.07
C GLU A 546 -25.95 -4.81 -16.76
N ARG A 547 -24.76 -4.33 -16.37
CA ARG A 547 -23.48 -4.81 -16.93
C ARG A 547 -23.23 -6.29 -16.62
N VAL A 548 -23.48 -6.73 -15.39
CA VAL A 548 -23.34 -8.17 -15.03
C VAL A 548 -24.41 -9.01 -15.74
N GLY A 549 -25.62 -8.50 -15.92
CA GLY A 549 -26.66 -9.16 -16.72
C GLY A 549 -26.24 -9.38 -18.17
N ARG A 550 -25.62 -8.37 -18.80
CA ARG A 550 -25.03 -8.49 -20.14
C ARG A 550 -23.91 -9.51 -20.20
N LEU A 551 -23.02 -9.52 -19.20
CA LEU A 551 -21.93 -10.51 -19.10
C LEU A 551 -22.47 -11.94 -19.02
N LEU A 552 -23.51 -12.18 -18.21
CA LEU A 552 -24.19 -13.48 -18.10
C LEU A 552 -24.90 -13.90 -19.39
N ALA A 553 -25.45 -12.95 -20.13
CA ALA A 553 -26.12 -13.21 -21.40
C ALA A 553 -25.13 -13.58 -22.51
N ASP A 554 -23.94 -12.97 -22.51
CA ASP A 554 -22.87 -13.32 -23.45
C ASP A 554 -22.29 -14.72 -23.17
N GLY A 555 -22.05 -15.06 -21.90
CA GLY A 555 -21.68 -16.41 -21.45
C GLY A 555 -20.32 -16.93 -21.93
N ARG A 556 -19.57 -16.16 -22.75
CA ARG A 556 -18.27 -16.55 -23.32
C ARG A 556 -17.07 -16.10 -22.49
N SER A 557 -17.31 -15.40 -21.38
CA SER A 557 -16.26 -14.87 -20.53
C SER A 557 -15.45 -15.98 -19.83
N PRO A 558 -14.11 -15.87 -19.77
CA PRO A 558 -13.26 -16.77 -19.00
C PRO A 558 -13.54 -16.71 -17.49
N LEU A 559 -14.23 -15.66 -17.02
CA LEU A 559 -14.72 -15.58 -15.62
C LEU A 559 -15.50 -16.83 -15.22
N PHE A 560 -16.29 -17.39 -16.14
CA PHE A 560 -17.16 -18.53 -15.87
C PHE A 560 -16.44 -19.89 -15.88
N GLU A 561 -15.12 -19.90 -16.10
CA GLU A 561 -14.25 -21.02 -15.75
C GLU A 561 -14.00 -21.08 -14.24
N LEU A 562 -14.04 -19.93 -13.56
CA LEU A 562 -13.84 -19.81 -12.11
C LEU A 562 -15.17 -19.72 -11.34
N VAL A 563 -16.12 -18.93 -11.84
CA VAL A 563 -17.34 -18.53 -11.14
C VAL A 563 -18.57 -19.28 -11.66
N ASP A 564 -19.44 -19.69 -10.74
CA ASP A 564 -20.73 -20.31 -11.04
C ASP A 564 -21.74 -19.26 -11.54
N ALA A 565 -21.92 -19.21 -12.86
CA ALA A 565 -22.87 -18.31 -13.52
C ALA A 565 -24.33 -18.47 -13.05
N GLY A 566 -24.72 -19.69 -12.66
CA GLY A 566 -26.06 -19.98 -12.16
C GLY A 566 -26.33 -19.29 -10.83
N ARG A 567 -25.36 -19.35 -9.90
CA ARG A 567 -25.44 -18.63 -8.62
C ARG A 567 -25.51 -17.12 -8.81
N VAL A 568 -24.71 -16.57 -9.73
CA VAL A 568 -24.73 -15.12 -10.01
C VAL A 568 -26.08 -14.71 -10.59
N ARG A 569 -26.63 -15.48 -11.54
CA ARG A 569 -27.96 -15.22 -12.13
C ARG A 569 -29.06 -15.26 -11.08
N GLN A 570 -29.09 -16.29 -10.24
CA GLN A 570 -30.06 -16.42 -9.16
C GLN A 570 -30.02 -15.21 -8.21
N ALA A 571 -28.82 -14.77 -7.81
CA ALA A 571 -28.67 -13.61 -6.93
C ALA A 571 -29.18 -12.31 -7.57
N LEU A 572 -28.95 -12.12 -8.88
CA LEU A 572 -29.50 -10.99 -9.63
C LEU A 572 -31.03 -11.04 -9.73
N GLU A 573 -31.62 -12.20 -10.00
CA GLU A 573 -33.08 -12.36 -10.10
C GLU A 573 -33.77 -12.12 -8.76
N GLN A 574 -33.17 -12.60 -7.66
CA GLN A 574 -33.69 -12.42 -6.30
C GLN A 574 -33.37 -11.05 -5.69
N GLY A 575 -32.47 -10.29 -6.32
CA GLY A 575 -32.01 -9.00 -5.81
C GLY A 575 -31.14 -9.08 -4.56
N THR A 576 -30.57 -10.24 -4.26
CA THR A 576 -29.67 -10.43 -3.11
C THR A 576 -28.27 -9.92 -3.44
N PRO A 577 -27.60 -9.18 -2.53
CA PRO A 577 -26.21 -8.80 -2.70
C PRO A 577 -25.28 -10.01 -2.91
N LEU A 578 -24.36 -9.89 -3.87
CA LEU A 578 -23.31 -10.89 -4.07
C LEU A 578 -22.25 -10.81 -2.95
N PRO A 579 -21.64 -11.95 -2.57
CA PRO A 579 -20.44 -11.95 -1.74
C PRO A 579 -19.37 -10.99 -2.29
N SER A 580 -18.76 -10.22 -1.38
CA SER A 580 -17.94 -9.06 -1.71
C SER A 580 -16.51 -9.25 -1.23
N PRO A 581 -15.50 -8.70 -1.94
CA PRO A 581 -14.11 -8.69 -1.47
C PRO A 581 -13.89 -7.73 -0.28
N ARG A 582 -14.87 -6.89 0.07
CA ARG A 582 -14.75 -5.90 1.14
C ARG A 582 -15.14 -6.46 2.49
N ALA A 583 -14.51 -5.94 3.54
CA ALA A 583 -14.92 -6.22 4.92
C ALA A 583 -16.28 -5.57 5.27
N SER A 584 -16.66 -4.46 4.65
CA SER A 584 -17.98 -3.87 4.84
C SER A 584 -19.00 -4.47 3.88
N ALA A 585 -20.24 -4.65 4.36
CA ALA A 585 -21.35 -5.04 3.51
C ALA A 585 -21.61 -3.97 2.46
N SER A 586 -21.81 -4.37 1.21
CA SER A 586 -22.11 -3.45 0.11
C SER A 586 -22.93 -4.17 -0.96
N PRO A 587 -24.03 -3.56 -1.46
CA PRO A 587 -24.82 -4.13 -2.54
C PRO A 587 -24.10 -4.06 -3.90
N THR A 588 -23.07 -3.21 -4.03
CA THR A 588 -22.35 -2.95 -5.29
C THR A 588 -21.04 -3.72 -5.38
N ALA A 589 -20.36 -3.95 -4.26
CA ALA A 589 -18.98 -4.43 -4.24
C ALA A 589 -18.78 -5.80 -4.90
N GLY A 590 -19.69 -6.76 -4.68
CA GLY A 590 -19.61 -8.07 -5.33
C GLY A 590 -19.81 -8.00 -6.85
N LEU A 591 -20.75 -7.14 -7.32
CA LEU A 591 -20.99 -6.92 -8.74
C LEU A 591 -19.79 -6.25 -9.42
N ALA A 592 -19.28 -5.18 -8.80
CA ALA A 592 -18.10 -4.47 -9.30
C ALA A 592 -16.87 -5.38 -9.34
N TYR A 593 -16.70 -6.27 -8.36
CA TYR A 593 -15.61 -7.23 -8.33
C TYR A 593 -15.67 -8.22 -9.51
N LEU A 594 -16.85 -8.77 -9.83
CA LEU A 594 -16.99 -9.68 -10.98
C LEU A 594 -16.66 -8.99 -12.32
N LEU A 595 -17.11 -7.74 -12.52
CA LEU A 595 -16.79 -6.97 -13.72
C LEU A 595 -15.29 -6.66 -13.84
N ASN A 596 -14.65 -6.30 -12.72
CA ASN A 596 -13.21 -6.10 -12.70
C ASN A 596 -12.45 -7.39 -12.97
N LEU A 597 -12.91 -8.52 -12.43
CA LEU A 597 -12.29 -9.83 -12.64
C LEU A 597 -12.38 -10.29 -14.10
N ASP A 598 -13.56 -10.19 -14.72
CA ASP A 598 -13.77 -10.48 -16.15
C ASP A 598 -12.82 -9.67 -17.03
N ARG A 599 -12.78 -8.35 -16.81
CA ARG A 599 -11.96 -7.44 -17.57
C ARG A 599 -10.46 -7.73 -17.37
N TRP A 600 -10.06 -8.05 -16.15
CA TRP A 600 -8.69 -8.41 -15.81
C TRP A 600 -8.24 -9.69 -16.51
N LEU A 601 -9.01 -10.78 -16.42
CA LEU A 601 -8.73 -12.05 -17.09
C LEU A 601 -8.53 -11.85 -18.59
N THR A 602 -9.42 -11.08 -19.21
CA THR A 602 -9.41 -10.84 -20.65
C THR A 602 -8.27 -9.91 -21.09
N ARG A 603 -8.01 -8.81 -20.37
CA ARG A 603 -7.00 -7.83 -20.77
C ARG A 603 -5.57 -8.26 -20.50
N HIS A 604 -5.35 -8.95 -19.39
CA HIS A 604 -4.00 -9.37 -19.00
C HIS A 604 -3.62 -10.73 -19.60
N GLY A 605 -4.53 -11.36 -20.38
CA GLY A 605 -4.28 -12.65 -21.02
C GLY A 605 -3.92 -13.72 -20.00
N VAL A 606 -4.67 -13.77 -18.88
CA VAL A 606 -4.34 -14.62 -17.74
C VAL A 606 -4.70 -16.07 -18.07
N ASP A 607 -3.71 -16.95 -18.06
CA ASP A 607 -3.92 -18.37 -18.25
C ASP A 607 -4.32 -19.03 -16.93
N ILE A 608 -5.43 -19.77 -16.92
CA ILE A 608 -5.89 -20.49 -15.73
C ILE A 608 -5.32 -21.91 -15.75
N SER A 609 -4.56 -22.26 -14.71
CA SER A 609 -3.99 -23.60 -14.50
C SER A 609 -4.51 -24.17 -13.19
N LEU A 610 -5.72 -24.73 -13.23
CA LEU A 610 -6.33 -25.39 -12.07
C LEU A 610 -5.61 -26.67 -11.68
#